data_AF-A0A6I3SIQ4-F1
#
_entry.id   AF-A0A6I3SIQ4-F1
#
_cell.length_a   1.000
_cell.length_b   1.000
_cell.length_c   1.000
_cell.angle_alpha   90.00
_cell.angle_beta   90.00
_cell.angle_gamma   90.00
#
_symmetry.space_group_name_H-M   'P 1'
#
loop_
_entity.id
_entity.type
_entity.pdbx_description
1 polymer ?
#
loop_
_entity_poly.entity_id
_entity_poly.type
_entity_poly.pdbx_seq_one_letter_code
_entity_poly.pdbx_strand_id
1 'polypeptide(L)'
;MKEEFQQLYMEMFPKLVRQATFLLGDPSAAEDLVQETFVRLHRVGLSTVDHRPAWLSRVLSNLCYSYLRSEGSRRQREEKVFLHSTAETCATETLSAEQVVMDREEVRMVSQALDRLQARDRMVLLLKFSGFSYDEIAAATEINRSSVGTVLIRARERFKREYDTISSQQVVLGKKGGIP
;
A
#
# COMPACT_ATOMS: atom_id res chain seq x y z
N MET A 1 -1.12 -14.84 -27.67
CA MET A 1 -1.98 -14.69 -26.46
C MET A 1 -1.31 -15.23 -25.20
N LYS A 2 -0.85 -16.50 -25.13
CA LYS A 2 -0.15 -17.03 -23.94
C LYS A 2 1.17 -16.30 -23.64
N GLU A 3 2.01 -16.09 -24.66
CA GLU A 3 3.29 -15.38 -24.52
C GLU A 3 3.11 -13.92 -24.09
N GLU A 4 2.15 -13.21 -24.68
CA GLU A 4 1.80 -11.83 -24.31
C GLU A 4 1.31 -11.73 -22.85
N PHE A 5 0.49 -12.68 -22.39
CA PHE A 5 0.06 -12.75 -20.99
C PHE A 5 1.27 -12.99 -20.06
N GLN A 6 2.14 -13.93 -20.41
CA GLN A 6 3.32 -14.25 -19.60
C GLN A 6 4.27 -13.05 -19.50
N GLN A 7 4.51 -12.32 -20.59
CA GLN A 7 5.35 -11.13 -20.58
C GLN A 7 4.74 -10.03 -19.68
N LEU A 8 3.44 -9.77 -19.83
CA LEU A 8 2.73 -8.82 -18.98
C LEU A 8 2.79 -9.24 -17.51
N TYR A 9 2.62 -10.53 -17.21
CA TYR A 9 2.72 -11.07 -15.85
C TYR A 9 4.09 -10.79 -15.25
N MET A 10 5.17 -11.16 -15.96
CA MET A 10 6.53 -10.97 -15.48
C MET A 10 6.87 -9.50 -15.23
N GLU A 11 6.35 -8.59 -16.05
CA GLU A 11 6.55 -7.16 -15.88
C GLU A 11 5.74 -6.59 -14.70
N MET A 12 4.46 -6.94 -14.62
CA MET A 12 3.51 -6.26 -13.75
C MET A 12 3.44 -6.87 -12.36
N PHE A 13 3.66 -8.18 -12.21
CA PHE A 13 3.60 -8.88 -10.93
C PHE A 13 4.42 -8.19 -9.82
N PRO A 14 5.72 -7.89 -9.99
CA PRO A 14 6.50 -7.23 -8.93
C PRO A 14 6.01 -5.80 -8.63
N LYS A 15 5.48 -5.07 -9.63
CA LYS A 15 4.90 -3.72 -9.41
C LYS A 15 3.63 -3.82 -8.57
N LEU A 16 2.77 -4.78 -8.89
CA LEU A 16 1.50 -5.00 -8.23
C LEU A 16 1.66 -5.55 -6.81
N VAL A 17 2.60 -6.46 -6.57
CA VAL A 17 2.93 -6.94 -5.21
C VAL A 17 3.36 -5.77 -4.34
N ARG A 18 4.30 -4.91 -4.78
CA ARG A 18 4.70 -3.72 -4.02
C ARG A 18 3.52 -2.80 -3.69
N GLN A 19 2.64 -2.57 -4.66
CA GLN A 19 1.42 -1.78 -4.46
C GLN A 19 0.52 -2.41 -3.39
N ALA A 20 0.25 -3.71 -3.48
CA ALA A 20 -0.64 -4.40 -2.55
C ALA A 20 -0.04 -4.56 -1.15
N THR A 21 1.25 -4.89 -1.03
CA THR A 21 1.95 -4.99 0.26
C THR A 21 1.86 -3.67 1.02
N PHE A 22 2.01 -2.54 0.33
CA PHE A 22 1.86 -1.24 0.96
C PHE A 22 0.42 -0.95 1.39
N LEU A 23 -0.58 -1.35 0.60
CA LEU A 23 -1.99 -1.14 0.93
C LEU A 23 -2.46 -2.03 2.09
N LEU A 24 -1.95 -3.26 2.18
CA LEU A 24 -2.44 -4.28 3.13
C LEU A 24 -1.59 -4.38 4.40
N GLY A 25 -0.29 -4.10 4.32
CA GLY A 25 0.66 -4.42 5.38
C GLY A 25 0.95 -5.92 5.55
N ASP A 26 0.41 -6.76 4.67
CA ASP A 26 0.55 -8.23 4.67
C ASP A 26 1.09 -8.69 3.30
N PRO A 27 2.36 -9.13 3.21
CA PRO A 27 2.95 -9.63 1.97
C PRO A 27 2.26 -10.87 1.40
N SER A 28 1.76 -11.78 2.25
CA SER A 28 1.11 -13.02 1.80
C SER A 28 -0.22 -12.69 1.14
N ALA A 29 -1.07 -11.91 1.81
CA ALA A 29 -2.34 -11.47 1.24
C ALA A 29 -2.13 -10.63 -0.02
N ALA A 30 -1.04 -9.87 -0.10
CA ALA A 30 -0.70 -9.09 -1.29
C ALA A 30 -0.47 -9.97 -2.52
N GLU A 31 0.34 -11.03 -2.40
CA GLU A 31 0.58 -11.96 -3.51
C GLU A 31 -0.70 -12.66 -3.97
N ASP A 32 -1.54 -13.11 -3.03
CA ASP A 32 -2.81 -13.78 -3.35
C ASP A 32 -3.76 -12.85 -4.14
N LEU A 33 -3.90 -11.59 -3.71
CA LEU A 33 -4.75 -10.63 -4.42
C LEU A 33 -4.18 -10.24 -5.79
N VAL A 34 -2.85 -10.21 -5.94
CA VAL A 34 -2.21 -9.99 -7.24
C VAL A 34 -2.51 -11.16 -8.18
N GLN A 35 -2.39 -12.40 -7.71
CA GLN A 35 -2.75 -13.59 -8.48
C GLN A 35 -4.22 -13.56 -8.91
N GLU A 36 -5.14 -13.26 -7.99
CA GLU A 36 -6.57 -13.10 -8.31
C GLU A 36 -6.81 -11.99 -9.35
N THR A 37 -6.05 -10.90 -9.30
CA THR A 37 -6.13 -9.82 -10.31
C THR A 37 -5.77 -10.33 -11.71
N PHE A 38 -4.73 -11.15 -11.84
CA PHE A 38 -4.35 -11.78 -13.11
C PHE A 38 -5.35 -12.84 -13.57
N VAL A 39 -5.95 -13.61 -12.65
CA VAL A 39 -7.04 -14.54 -12.98
C VAL A 39 -8.24 -13.78 -13.55
N ARG A 40 -8.60 -12.63 -12.98
CA ARG A 40 -9.66 -11.76 -13.52
C ARG A 40 -9.31 -11.23 -14.92
N LEU A 41 -8.06 -10.81 -15.12
CA LEU A 41 -7.61 -10.38 -16.45
C LEU A 41 -7.72 -11.52 -17.48
N HIS A 42 -7.32 -12.74 -17.11
CA HIS A 42 -7.43 -13.91 -17.97
C HIS A 42 -8.88 -14.22 -18.35
N ARG A 43 -9.82 -14.08 -17.42
CA ARG A 43 -11.27 -14.29 -17.66
C ARG A 43 -11.88 -13.22 -18.56
N VAL A 44 -11.49 -11.96 -18.40
CA VAL A 44 -11.97 -10.83 -19.21
C VAL A 44 -11.38 -10.88 -20.63
N GLY A 45 -10.13 -11.30 -20.75
CA GLY A 45 -9.39 -11.38 -22.01
C GLY A 45 -8.45 -10.19 -22.21
N LEU A 46 -7.22 -10.47 -22.68
CA LEU A 46 -6.18 -9.45 -22.84
C LEU A 46 -6.52 -8.37 -23.87
N SER A 47 -7.29 -8.73 -24.90
CA SER A 47 -7.63 -7.87 -26.03
C SER A 47 -8.76 -6.88 -25.72
N THR A 48 -9.49 -7.07 -24.62
CA THR A 48 -10.60 -6.18 -24.23
C THR A 48 -10.15 -5.06 -23.29
N VAL A 49 -8.87 -5.01 -22.95
CA VAL A 49 -8.30 -4.06 -21.99
C VAL A 49 -7.17 -3.27 -22.67
N ASP A 50 -7.43 -2.00 -22.97
CA ASP A 50 -6.47 -1.13 -23.65
C ASP A 50 -5.26 -0.80 -22.76
N HIS A 51 -5.51 -0.26 -21.55
CA HIS A 51 -4.47 0.12 -20.59
C HIS A 51 -4.32 -0.92 -19.48
N ARG A 52 -3.72 -2.06 -19.81
CA ARG A 52 -3.61 -3.22 -18.91
C ARG A 52 -2.93 -2.90 -17.57
N PRO A 53 -1.81 -2.14 -17.50
CA PRO A 53 -1.20 -1.78 -16.21
C PRO A 53 -2.15 -0.98 -15.32
N ALA A 54 -2.86 0.00 -15.88
CA ALA A 54 -3.81 0.83 -15.16
C ALA A 54 -5.03 0.02 -14.69
N TRP A 55 -5.56 -0.84 -15.56
CA TRP A 55 -6.66 -1.74 -15.22
C TRP A 55 -6.28 -2.69 -14.08
N LEU A 56 -5.11 -3.33 -14.17
CA LEU A 56 -4.59 -4.23 -13.12
C LEU A 56 -4.46 -3.49 -11.78
N SER A 57 -3.87 -2.29 -11.79
CA SER A 57 -3.71 -1.48 -10.58
C SER A 57 -5.06 -1.09 -9.94
N ARG A 58 -6.06 -0.75 -10.75
CA ARG A 58 -7.40 -0.39 -10.27
C ARG A 58 -8.15 -1.59 -9.71
N VAL A 59 -8.12 -2.72 -10.42
CA VAL A 59 -8.74 -3.97 -9.95
C VAL A 59 -8.10 -4.43 -8.65
N LEU A 60 -6.76 -4.40 -8.58
CA LEU A 60 -6.02 -4.74 -7.37
C LEU A 60 -6.38 -3.83 -6.20
N SER A 61 -6.43 -2.50 -6.43
CA SER A 61 -6.84 -1.55 -5.38
C SER A 61 -8.23 -1.88 -4.83
N ASN A 62 -9.19 -2.18 -5.72
CA ASN A 62 -10.53 -2.58 -5.32
C ASN A 62 -10.55 -3.89 -4.51
N LEU A 63 -9.71 -4.85 -4.88
CA LEU A 63 -9.54 -6.09 -4.14
C LEU A 63 -8.95 -5.84 -2.75
N CYS A 64 -7.88 -5.06 -2.65
CA CYS A 64 -7.26 -4.69 -1.37
C CYS A 64 -8.25 -3.97 -0.46
N TYR A 65 -9.00 -2.99 -0.96
CA TYR A 65 -10.03 -2.30 -0.17
C TYR A 65 -11.19 -3.20 0.23
N SER A 66 -11.53 -4.20 -0.58
CA SER A 66 -12.55 -5.19 -0.23
C SER A 66 -12.04 -6.13 0.87
N TYR A 67 -10.79 -6.59 0.74
CA TYR A 67 -10.11 -7.41 1.74
C TYR A 67 -10.00 -6.69 3.10
N LEU A 68 -9.57 -5.42 3.11
CA LEU A 68 -9.48 -4.64 4.35
C LEU A 68 -10.85 -4.40 5.00
N ARG A 69 -11.92 -4.24 4.20
CA ARG A 69 -13.30 -4.12 4.72
C ARG A 69 -13.81 -5.44 5.29
N SER A 70 -13.52 -6.57 4.64
CA SER A 70 -13.90 -7.89 5.15
C SER A 70 -13.11 -8.26 6.40
N GLU A 71 -11.80 -8.00 6.43
CA GLU A 71 -10.97 -8.19 7.63
C GLU A 71 -11.40 -7.26 8.76
N GLY A 72 -11.72 -5.99 8.48
CA GLY A 72 -12.28 -5.09 9.49
C GLY A 72 -13.61 -5.59 10.06
N SER A 73 -14.48 -6.15 9.21
CA SER A 73 -15.74 -6.77 9.65
C SER A 73 -15.50 -8.07 10.43
N ARG A 74 -14.51 -8.88 10.02
CA ARG A 74 -14.11 -10.11 10.69
C ARG A 74 -13.50 -9.80 12.05
N ARG A 75 -12.58 -8.84 12.13
CA ARG A 75 -11.96 -8.37 13.36
C ARG A 75 -12.97 -7.73 14.31
N GLN A 76 -13.95 -6.96 13.84
CA GLN A 76 -15.04 -6.46 14.70
C GLN A 76 -15.94 -7.60 15.23
N ARG A 77 -16.15 -8.66 14.43
CA ARG A 77 -16.91 -9.84 14.85
C ARG A 77 -16.09 -10.69 15.83
N GLU A 78 -14.81 -10.88 15.55
CA GLU A 78 -13.84 -11.59 16.38
C GLU A 78 -13.62 -10.83 17.69
N GLU A 79 -13.50 -9.51 17.71
CA GLU A 79 -13.35 -8.69 18.92
C GLU A 79 -14.62 -8.75 19.81
N LYS A 80 -15.81 -8.81 19.20
CA LYS A 80 -17.07 -9.11 19.93
C LYS A 80 -17.11 -10.52 20.51
N VAL A 81 -16.39 -11.48 19.92
CA VAL A 81 -16.26 -12.86 20.42
C VAL A 81 -15.08 -12.99 21.42
N PHE A 82 -14.03 -12.19 21.26
CA PHE A 82 -12.79 -12.19 22.05
C PHE A 82 -12.92 -11.42 23.37
N LEU A 83 -13.95 -10.57 23.51
CA LEU A 83 -14.40 -10.06 24.82
C LEU A 83 -14.85 -11.18 25.79
N HIS A 84 -14.86 -12.45 25.36
CA HIS A 84 -15.12 -13.63 26.19
C HIS A 84 -13.95 -14.62 26.30
N SER A 85 -12.75 -14.28 25.83
CA SER A 85 -11.60 -15.17 25.89
C SER A 85 -10.29 -14.38 25.97
N THR A 86 -9.64 -14.42 27.13
CA THR A 86 -8.34 -13.79 27.41
C THR A 86 -7.20 -14.41 26.59
N ALA A 87 -6.30 -13.51 26.15
CA ALA A 87 -4.85 -13.61 25.96
C ALA A 87 -4.27 -14.82 25.23
N GLU A 88 -3.56 -14.56 24.11
CA GLU A 88 -2.20 -15.07 23.93
C GLU A 88 -1.45 -14.29 22.84
N THR A 89 -0.26 -13.83 23.22
CA THR A 89 0.72 -13.09 22.42
C THR A 89 1.56 -14.10 21.63
N CYS A 90 1.78 -13.86 20.33
CA CYS A 90 2.82 -14.57 19.58
C CYS A 90 3.91 -13.58 19.16
N ALA A 91 5.05 -13.66 19.85
CA ALA A 91 6.30 -13.02 19.47
C ALA A 91 7.13 -14.05 18.69
N THR A 92 7.63 -13.66 17.51
CA THR A 92 8.57 -14.47 16.73
C THR A 92 9.86 -13.69 16.51
N GLU A 93 10.91 -14.21 17.16
CA GLU A 93 12.35 -14.28 16.82
C GLU A 93 13.09 -13.09 16.19
N THR A 94 13.93 -12.47 17.05
CA THR A 94 15.31 -12.00 16.86
C THR A 94 15.71 -11.35 15.53
N LEU A 95 15.26 -10.11 15.38
CA LEU A 95 16.12 -8.97 15.04
C LEU A 95 16.23 -8.12 16.32
N SER A 96 17.32 -7.37 16.55
CA SER A 96 17.49 -6.57 17.77
C SER A 96 16.19 -5.81 18.07
N ALA A 97 15.62 -6.01 19.26
CA ALA A 97 14.29 -5.47 19.61
C ALA A 97 14.20 -3.95 19.35
N GLU A 98 15.32 -3.25 19.45
CA GLU A 98 15.46 -1.82 19.16
C GLU A 98 15.35 -1.52 17.65
N GLN A 99 15.98 -2.32 16.79
CA GLN A 99 15.89 -2.15 15.32
C GLN A 99 14.50 -2.49 14.79
N VAL A 100 13.87 -3.55 15.31
CA VAL A 100 12.48 -3.91 14.95
C VAL A 100 11.49 -2.84 15.40
N VAL A 101 11.72 -2.25 16.58
CA VAL A 101 10.88 -1.16 17.09
C VAL A 101 11.10 0.12 16.27
N MET A 102 12.36 0.48 15.96
CA MET A 102 12.69 1.64 15.12
C MET A 102 12.09 1.52 13.71
N ASP A 103 12.22 0.35 13.07
CA ASP A 103 11.65 0.10 11.74
C ASP A 103 10.11 0.18 11.78
N ARG A 104 9.47 -0.34 12.84
CA ARG A 104 8.02 -0.24 13.03
C ARG A 104 7.57 1.20 13.28
N GLU A 105 8.33 1.99 14.00
CA GLU A 105 8.04 3.41 14.25
C GLU A 105 8.17 4.25 12.99
N GLU A 106 9.23 4.05 12.20
CA GLU A 106 9.41 4.72 10.92
C GLU A 106 8.29 4.37 9.95
N VAL A 107 7.97 3.07 9.79
CA VAL A 107 6.83 2.61 8.98
C VAL A 107 5.52 3.24 9.44
N ARG A 108 5.30 3.36 10.75
CA ARG A 108 4.11 4.01 11.32
C ARG A 108 4.08 5.51 10.99
N MET A 109 5.20 6.22 11.09
CA MET A 109 5.28 7.65 10.75
C MET A 109 5.03 7.88 9.26
N VAL A 110 5.62 7.05 8.39
CA VAL A 110 5.37 7.07 6.95
C VAL A 110 3.88 6.86 6.66
N SER A 111 3.27 5.84 7.24
CA SER A 111 1.83 5.56 7.07
C SER A 111 0.97 6.75 7.52
N GLN A 112 1.25 7.33 8.69
CA GLN A 112 0.52 8.50 9.19
C GLN A 112 0.67 9.72 8.29
N ALA A 113 1.88 9.98 7.79
CA ALA A 113 2.12 11.10 6.87
C ALA A 113 1.32 10.92 5.58
N LEU A 114 1.30 9.71 5.02
CA LEU A 114 0.51 9.37 3.83
C LEU A 114 -0.99 9.51 4.05
N ASP A 115 -1.50 9.18 5.23
CA ASP A 115 -2.92 9.32 5.55
C ASP A 115 -3.39 10.77 5.67
N ARG A 116 -2.46 11.71 5.88
CA ARG A 116 -2.73 13.15 5.85
C ARG A 116 -2.73 13.73 4.43
N LEU A 117 -2.31 12.97 3.42
CA LEU A 117 -2.36 13.40 2.03
C LEU A 117 -3.76 13.17 1.44
N GLN A 118 -4.09 13.98 0.42
CA GLN A 118 -5.27 13.70 -0.40
C GLN A 118 -5.11 12.33 -1.08
N ALA A 119 -6.21 11.58 -1.20
CA ALA A 119 -6.20 10.22 -1.76
C ALA A 119 -5.48 10.13 -3.11
N ARG A 120 -5.65 11.14 -3.96
CA ARG A 120 -4.97 11.26 -5.26
C ARG A 120 -3.45 11.36 -5.10
N ASP A 121 -2.97 12.27 -4.25
CA ASP A 121 -1.54 12.51 -4.04
C ASP A 121 -0.88 11.25 -3.43
N ARG A 122 -1.55 10.58 -2.48
CA ARG A 122 -1.11 9.29 -1.92
C ARG A 122 -1.02 8.19 -3.00
N MET A 123 -2.04 8.06 -3.84
CA MET A 123 -2.06 7.04 -4.90
C MET A 123 -0.95 7.27 -5.92
N VAL A 124 -0.74 8.51 -6.36
CA VAL A 124 0.32 8.86 -7.33
C VAL A 124 1.71 8.54 -6.77
N LEU A 125 1.97 8.83 -5.49
CA LEU A 125 3.22 8.46 -4.82
C LEU A 125 3.40 6.95 -4.75
N LEU A 126 2.35 6.22 -4.34
CA LEU A 126 2.36 4.76 -4.23
C LEU A 126 2.66 4.09 -5.58
N LEU A 127 1.96 4.48 -6.65
CA LEU A 127 2.18 3.91 -7.97
C LEU A 127 3.59 4.22 -8.48
N LYS A 128 4.09 5.45 -8.25
CA LYS A 128 5.46 5.79 -8.64
C LYS A 128 6.49 4.94 -7.88
N PHE A 129 6.32 4.78 -6.57
CA PHE A 129 7.16 3.90 -5.74
C PHE A 129 7.09 2.44 -6.20
N SER A 130 5.91 1.99 -6.62
CA SER A 130 5.68 0.63 -7.12
C SER A 130 6.31 0.37 -8.49
N GLY A 131 6.84 1.39 -9.16
CA GLY A 131 7.55 1.27 -10.44
C GLY A 131 6.68 1.52 -11.67
N PHE A 132 5.51 2.13 -11.51
CA PHE A 132 4.67 2.53 -12.64
C PHE A 132 5.28 3.75 -13.38
N SER A 133 5.13 3.75 -14.69
CA SER A 133 5.50 4.85 -15.58
C SER A 133 4.53 6.03 -15.44
N TYR A 134 4.88 7.19 -16.00
CA TYR A 134 3.99 8.36 -15.92
C TYR A 134 2.70 8.16 -16.71
N ASP A 135 2.77 7.44 -17.83
CA ASP A 135 1.62 7.14 -18.67
C ASP A 135 0.69 6.13 -17.97
N GLU A 136 1.27 5.13 -17.30
CA GLU A 136 0.50 4.16 -16.49
C GLU A 136 -0.16 4.82 -15.27
N ILE A 137 0.54 5.73 -14.59
CA ILE A 137 -0.01 6.50 -13.46
C ILE A 137 -1.16 7.38 -13.94
N ALA A 138 -0.98 8.09 -15.05
CA ALA A 138 -2.02 8.93 -15.66
C ALA A 138 -3.29 8.12 -15.92
N ALA A 139 -3.15 6.97 -16.58
CA ALA A 139 -4.26 6.09 -16.90
C ALA A 139 -4.92 5.49 -15.63
N ALA A 140 -4.14 5.09 -14.62
CA ALA A 140 -4.67 4.51 -13.39
C ALA A 140 -5.41 5.52 -12.50
N THR A 141 -4.97 6.78 -12.51
CA THR A 141 -5.45 7.84 -11.62
C THR A 141 -6.36 8.86 -12.31
N GLU A 142 -6.60 8.70 -13.62
CA GLU A 142 -7.39 9.61 -14.45
C GLU A 142 -6.85 11.06 -14.44
N ILE A 143 -5.55 11.22 -14.22
CA ILE A 143 -4.85 12.51 -14.26
C ILE A 143 -4.30 12.71 -15.67
N ASN A 144 -4.31 13.96 -16.16
CA ASN A 144 -3.62 14.28 -17.40
C ASN A 144 -2.13 13.91 -17.30
N ARG A 145 -1.64 13.13 -18.28
CA ARG A 145 -0.24 12.71 -18.38
C ARG A 145 0.76 13.85 -18.16
N SER A 146 0.52 15.03 -18.74
CA SER A 146 1.42 16.19 -18.60
C SER A 146 1.51 16.71 -17.15
N SER A 147 0.46 16.47 -16.37
CA SER A 147 0.35 16.94 -14.98
C SER A 147 0.97 15.97 -13.97
N VAL A 148 1.21 14.70 -14.33
CA VAL A 148 1.71 13.67 -13.40
C VAL A 148 3.01 14.09 -12.71
N GLY A 149 3.96 14.65 -13.46
CA GLY A 149 5.23 15.13 -12.90
C GLY A 149 5.03 16.24 -11.85
N THR A 150 4.21 17.24 -12.16
CA THR A 150 3.89 18.32 -11.22
C THR A 150 3.14 17.83 -9.99
N VAL A 151 2.20 16.89 -10.16
CA VAL A 151 1.47 16.27 -9.05
C VAL A 151 2.43 15.48 -8.16
N LEU A 152 3.35 14.71 -8.72
CA LEU A 152 4.36 13.97 -7.95
C LEU A 152 5.25 14.89 -7.09
N ILE A 153 5.72 16.01 -7.67
CA ILE A 153 6.55 16.97 -6.95
C ILE A 153 5.78 17.53 -5.76
N ARG A 154 4.56 18.05 -6.01
CA ARG A 154 3.71 18.63 -4.95
C ARG A 154 3.33 17.60 -3.89
N ALA A 155 3.04 16.36 -4.30
CA ALA A 155 2.73 15.27 -3.38
C ALA A 155 3.93 14.93 -2.50
N ARG A 156 5.15 14.89 -3.05
CA ARG A 156 6.39 14.65 -2.30
C ARG A 156 6.68 15.76 -1.30
N GLU A 157 6.52 17.03 -1.71
CA GLU A 157 6.69 18.18 -0.82
C GLU A 157 5.70 18.14 0.35
N ARG A 158 4.42 17.82 0.05
CA ARG A 158 3.40 17.64 1.09
C ARG A 158 3.73 16.48 2.03
N PHE A 159 4.10 15.32 1.48
CA PHE A 159 4.51 14.16 2.27
C PHE A 159 5.66 14.51 3.21
N LYS A 160 6.71 15.16 2.69
CA LYS A 160 7.86 15.59 3.50
C LYS A 160 7.43 16.48 4.66
N ARG A 161 6.59 17.48 4.40
CA ARG A 161 6.10 18.39 5.45
C ARG A 161 5.28 17.66 6.53
N GLU A 162 4.40 16.76 6.14
CA GLU A 162 3.61 15.97 7.11
C GLU A 162 4.51 15.03 7.92
N TYR A 163 5.48 14.39 7.26
CA TYR A 163 6.46 13.51 7.90
C TYR A 163 7.33 14.29 8.90
N ASP A 164 7.89 15.44 8.51
CA ASP A 164 8.70 16.29 9.38
C ASP A 164 7.90 16.76 10.61
N THR A 165 6.62 17.05 10.43
CA THR A 165 5.70 17.43 11.52
C THR A 165 5.51 16.28 12.51
N ILE A 166 5.26 15.06 12.02
CA ILE A 166 5.05 13.86 12.85
C ILE A 166 6.35 13.47 13.57
N SER A 167 7.47 13.44 12.85
CA SER A 167 8.79 13.12 13.39
C SER A 167 9.19 14.09 14.50
N SER A 168 8.98 15.40 14.30
CA SER A 168 9.26 16.42 15.31
C SER A 168 8.39 16.26 16.58
N GLN A 169 7.12 15.88 16.43
CA GLN A 169 6.21 15.62 17.56
C GLN A 169 6.65 14.40 18.38
N GLN A 170 7.16 13.35 17.73
CA GLN A 170 7.65 12.15 18.42
C GLN A 170 8.95 12.39 19.19
N VAL A 171 9.89 13.19 18.64
CA VAL A 171 11.13 13.56 19.35
C VAL A 171 10.82 14.33 20.65
N VAL A 172 9.78 15.17 20.64
CA VAL A 172 9.35 15.93 21.85
C VAL A 172 8.71 15.01 22.90
N LEU A 173 7.98 13.97 22.47
CA LEU A 173 7.39 12.97 23.37
C LEU A 173 8.44 12.03 23.97
N GLY A 174 9.45 11.62 23.19
CA GLY A 174 10.56 10.79 23.67
C GLY A 174 11.44 11.47 24.73
N LYS A 175 11.56 12.80 24.69
CA LYS A 175 12.31 13.57 25.70
C LYS A 175 11.60 13.74 27.05
N LYS A 176 10.28 13.52 27.13
CA LYS A 176 9.52 13.60 28.40
C LYS A 176 9.50 12.29 29.20
N GLY A 177 10.00 11.19 28.63
CA GLY A 177 10.09 9.87 29.28
C GLY A 177 11.39 9.61 30.05
N GLY A 178 12.34 10.56 30.06
CA GLY A 178 13.51 10.51 30.94
C GLY A 178 13.09 10.85 32.36
N ILE A 179 12.76 9.82 33.15
CA ILE A 179 12.55 9.95 34.60
C ILE A 179 13.88 10.40 35.24
N PRO A 180 13.85 11.38 36.17
CA PRO A 180 15.03 12.01 36.78
C PRO A 180 15.95 11.06 37.55
#